data_AF-A0A945RJW3-F1
#
_entry.id   AF-A0A945RJW3-F1
#
_cell.length_a   1.000
_cell.length_b   1.000
_cell.length_c   1.000
_cell.angle_alpha   90.00
_cell.angle_beta   90.00
_cell.angle_gamma   90.00
#
_symmetry.space_group_name_H-M   'P 1'
#
loop_
_entity.id
_entity.type
_entity.pdbx_description
1 polymer ?
#
loop_
_entity_poly.entity_id
_entity_poly.type
_entity_poly.pdbx_seq_one_letter_code
_entity_poly.pdbx_strand_id
1 'polypeptide(L)'
;MSDYKMTVYADPKGPTGHFSVSVSGPGLEKKVSGKYPGQGDAKLLLGNNPGEIRDDGERVKGEGVVEKKISLTAEQAANVRDFMNNAKTSPGNYQLLDDNCVDFVQGALDNAGNMGKLADKFDKAELLNMGSITSAGSNAIAKTDRNELIDYQNPIDGELGGTPAGDVPDQPQKPVQGDDEVKGSSGADSLVADESAKPDRRPEVESFLEDLKTSDNPLADILLKSTRDWTEDEVGQVHRSDAYADPLQSDVAGKVRQWFEDHYGTDPVNTDETGRMLDPVFTTVPRKEPVAAKGKDGQPVLDGVLGAGAKIAGLADKRGLSTAIRGVQSGLNLLGQYQADGRKKTGSLKTDGLFGPKTKQSFRNNVAELGAPRVENALALGSFQNLLDNKRGPARGTLGEVAHDSFSGLFQNDSPYKPADKSPTAWGLVVQDTINDVGAKTFGKGAFKPLKNDGWIGPKTAGAFDKVFKPTGMGGFMKSLSNNFGFF
;
A
#
# COMPACT_ATOMS: atom_id res chain seq x y z
N MET A 1 -29.75 15.73 -19.63
CA MET A 1 -28.62 14.86 -19.22
C MET A 1 -27.54 14.99 -20.29
N SER A 2 -26.28 14.66 -19.99
CA SER A 2 -25.23 14.67 -21.03
C SER A 2 -25.24 13.36 -21.83
N ASP A 3 -25.02 13.48 -23.14
CA ASP A 3 -24.87 12.33 -24.03
C ASP A 3 -23.46 11.74 -23.99
N TYR A 4 -22.49 12.47 -23.43
CA TYR A 4 -21.12 12.01 -23.24
C TYR A 4 -20.99 11.12 -22.00
N LYS A 5 -20.39 9.94 -22.17
CA LYS A 5 -20.30 8.90 -21.15
C LYS A 5 -18.95 8.20 -21.19
N MET A 6 -18.31 8.08 -20.03
CA MET A 6 -17.24 7.14 -19.79
C MET A 6 -17.84 5.82 -19.27
N THR A 7 -17.38 4.69 -19.79
CA THR A 7 -17.70 3.36 -19.26
C THR A 7 -16.40 2.71 -18.82
N VAL A 8 -16.33 2.35 -17.54
CA VAL A 8 -15.26 1.56 -16.95
C VAL A 8 -15.67 0.10 -16.94
N TYR A 9 -14.72 -0.79 -17.18
CA TYR A 9 -14.88 -2.23 -17.25
C TYR A 9 -13.97 -2.91 -16.25
N ALA A 10 -14.51 -3.89 -15.55
CA ALA A 10 -13.76 -4.84 -14.74
C ALA A 10 -14.00 -6.25 -15.29
N ASP A 11 -12.97 -6.89 -15.82
CA ASP A 11 -13.00 -8.28 -16.27
C ASP A 11 -12.28 -9.20 -15.26
N PRO A 12 -13.00 -10.08 -14.55
CA PRO A 12 -12.39 -11.01 -13.59
C PRO A 12 -11.60 -12.15 -14.25
N LYS A 13 -11.64 -12.31 -15.59
CA LYS A 13 -11.03 -13.46 -16.27
C LYS A 13 -9.50 -13.36 -16.33
N GLY A 14 -8.86 -14.33 -15.69
CA GLY A 14 -7.41 -14.53 -15.70
C GLY A 14 -6.87 -14.75 -14.28
N PRO A 15 -5.55 -14.95 -14.12
CA PRO A 15 -4.94 -15.10 -12.79
C PRO A 15 -4.95 -13.80 -11.97
N THR A 16 -5.24 -12.65 -12.58
CA THR A 16 -5.10 -11.33 -11.97
C THR A 16 -6.32 -10.41 -12.13
N GLY A 17 -7.28 -10.75 -12.99
CA GLY A 17 -8.27 -9.79 -13.52
C GLY A 17 -7.64 -8.67 -14.35
N HIS A 18 -8.47 -7.79 -14.91
CA HIS A 18 -8.07 -6.67 -15.77
C HIS A 18 -9.08 -5.51 -15.75
N PHE A 19 -8.59 -4.28 -15.88
CA PHE A 19 -9.44 -3.07 -15.97
C PHE A 19 -9.24 -2.35 -17.31
N SER A 20 -10.36 -1.88 -17.88
CA SER A 20 -10.38 -1.14 -19.15
C SER A 20 -11.33 0.06 -19.05
N VAL A 21 -11.16 1.05 -19.94
CA VAL A 21 -12.04 2.23 -20.03
C VAL A 21 -12.40 2.54 -21.48
N SER A 22 -13.59 3.10 -21.69
CA SER A 22 -14.00 3.69 -22.96
C SER A 22 -14.67 5.04 -22.74
N VAL A 23 -14.51 5.96 -23.67
CA VAL A 23 -15.30 7.19 -23.77
C VAL A 23 -16.19 7.15 -25.00
N SER A 24 -17.37 7.75 -24.91
CA SER A 24 -18.42 7.71 -25.94
C SER A 24 -19.30 8.95 -25.87
N GLY A 25 -19.94 9.30 -26.99
CA GLY A 25 -20.85 10.45 -27.09
C GLY A 25 -20.99 10.94 -28.53
N PRO A 26 -21.71 12.04 -28.77
CA PRO A 26 -21.88 12.61 -30.11
C PRO A 26 -20.52 12.88 -30.80
N GLY A 27 -20.34 12.27 -31.97
CA GLY A 27 -19.11 12.37 -32.77
C GLY A 27 -17.92 11.54 -32.26
N LEU A 28 -18.06 10.76 -31.18
CA LEU A 28 -16.99 9.91 -30.65
C LEU A 28 -17.23 8.43 -30.93
N GLU A 29 -16.28 7.82 -31.64
CA GLU A 29 -16.19 6.36 -31.79
C GLU A 29 -15.87 5.71 -30.45
N LYS A 30 -16.74 4.80 -29.96
CA LYS A 30 -16.51 4.08 -28.71
C LYS A 30 -15.34 3.09 -28.87
N LYS A 31 -14.15 3.48 -28.43
CA LYS A 31 -12.99 2.61 -28.28
C LYS A 31 -12.80 2.22 -26.82
N VAL A 32 -12.60 0.92 -26.57
CA VAL A 32 -12.31 0.36 -25.26
C VAL A 32 -10.80 0.13 -25.19
N SER A 33 -10.15 0.55 -24.13
CA SER A 33 -8.71 0.35 -23.99
C SER A 33 -8.31 0.03 -22.56
N GLY A 34 -7.25 -0.75 -22.44
CA GLY A 34 -6.61 -1.10 -21.17
C GLY A 34 -5.11 -1.19 -21.34
N LYS A 35 -4.40 -1.09 -20.22
CA LYS A 35 -2.93 -1.08 -20.19
C LYS A 35 -2.39 -2.47 -19.88
N TYR A 36 -1.35 -2.86 -20.62
CA TYR A 36 -0.73 -4.18 -20.58
C TYR A 36 0.80 -4.08 -20.55
N PRO A 37 1.52 -5.14 -20.13
CA PRO A 37 2.93 -5.28 -20.47
C PRO A 37 3.10 -5.55 -21.97
N GLY A 38 4.05 -4.85 -22.60
CA GLY A 38 4.31 -4.85 -24.05
C GLY A 38 4.92 -6.14 -24.63
N GLN A 39 5.02 -7.21 -23.83
CA GLN A 39 5.31 -8.56 -24.29
C GLN A 39 4.27 -9.51 -23.69
N GLY A 40 3.47 -10.13 -24.55
CA GLY A 40 2.14 -10.67 -24.23
C GLY A 40 2.08 -12.02 -23.53
N ASP A 41 2.95 -12.28 -22.55
CA ASP A 41 3.04 -13.58 -21.87
C ASP A 41 2.85 -13.41 -20.35
N ALA A 42 2.08 -14.30 -19.70
CA ALA A 42 1.75 -14.18 -18.26
C ALA A 42 2.97 -14.25 -17.31
N LYS A 43 4.17 -14.49 -17.84
CA LYS A 43 5.47 -14.39 -17.14
C LYS A 43 5.87 -12.94 -16.82
N LEU A 44 5.30 -11.96 -17.52
CA LEU A 44 5.78 -10.57 -17.57
C LEU A 44 4.88 -9.57 -16.83
N LEU A 45 4.06 -10.07 -15.89
CA LEU A 45 3.22 -9.23 -15.04
C LEU A 45 4.05 -8.40 -14.05
N LEU A 46 5.19 -8.93 -13.61
CA LEU A 46 6.07 -8.34 -12.60
C LEU A 46 7.39 -7.86 -13.25
N GLY A 47 7.98 -6.81 -12.68
CA GLY A 47 9.15 -6.12 -13.24
C GLY A 47 8.80 -4.85 -14.03
N ASN A 48 9.81 -4.00 -14.26
CA ASN A 48 9.65 -2.73 -14.98
C ASN A 48 9.69 -2.93 -16.51
N ASN A 49 8.58 -3.44 -17.06
CA ASN A 49 8.45 -3.76 -18.48
C ASN A 49 7.95 -2.53 -19.29
N PRO A 50 8.20 -2.42 -20.61
CA PRO A 50 7.53 -1.41 -21.44
C PRO A 50 6.01 -1.58 -21.41
N GLY A 51 5.26 -0.48 -21.28
CA GLY A 51 3.80 -0.50 -21.32
C GLY A 51 3.25 -0.60 -22.75
N GLU A 52 1.99 -1.02 -22.87
CA GLU A 52 1.24 -1.00 -24.14
C GLU A 52 -0.25 -0.74 -23.87
N ILE A 53 -0.88 0.14 -24.65
CA ILE A 53 -2.34 0.35 -24.64
C ILE A 53 -2.96 -0.46 -25.79
N ARG A 54 -3.75 -1.47 -25.43
CA ARG A 54 -4.42 -2.38 -26.38
C ARG A 54 -5.93 -2.07 -26.45
N ASP A 55 -6.56 -2.53 -27.52
CA ASP A 55 -8.01 -2.49 -27.68
C ASP A 55 -8.63 -3.68 -26.92
N ASP A 56 -9.55 -3.41 -26.00
CA ASP A 56 -10.25 -4.41 -25.19
C ASP A 56 -11.70 -4.65 -25.68
N GLY A 57 -12.07 -4.14 -26.86
CA GLY A 57 -13.44 -4.15 -27.38
C GLY A 57 -14.10 -5.53 -27.50
N GLU A 58 -13.34 -6.59 -27.77
CA GLU A 58 -13.84 -7.97 -27.72
C GLU A 58 -13.80 -8.55 -26.30
N ARG A 59 -12.80 -8.18 -25.50
CA ARG A 59 -12.61 -8.68 -24.13
C ARG A 59 -13.82 -8.34 -23.26
N VAL A 60 -14.31 -7.11 -23.35
CA VAL A 60 -15.42 -6.61 -22.53
C VAL A 60 -16.81 -7.15 -22.93
N LYS A 61 -16.90 -7.97 -23.98
CA LYS A 61 -18.12 -8.71 -24.34
C LYS A 61 -18.24 -10.05 -23.59
N GLY A 62 -17.21 -10.44 -22.83
CA GLY A 62 -17.19 -11.70 -22.09
C GLY A 62 -18.20 -11.73 -20.94
N GLU A 63 -18.78 -12.91 -20.69
CA GLU A 63 -19.61 -13.15 -19.50
C GLU A 63 -18.86 -12.82 -18.21
N GLY A 64 -19.52 -12.22 -17.22
CA GLY A 64 -18.92 -11.85 -15.94
C GLY A 64 -18.15 -10.52 -15.92
N VAL A 65 -18.03 -9.82 -17.05
CA VAL A 65 -17.49 -8.44 -17.10
C VAL A 65 -18.51 -7.47 -16.51
N VAL A 66 -18.05 -6.58 -15.62
CA VAL A 66 -18.87 -5.55 -14.97
C VAL A 66 -18.66 -4.19 -15.66
N GLU A 67 -19.75 -3.54 -16.09
CA GLU A 67 -19.74 -2.18 -16.64
C GLU A 67 -20.18 -1.14 -15.59
N LYS A 68 -19.40 -0.07 -15.40
CA LYS A 68 -19.80 1.12 -14.62
C LYS A 68 -19.80 2.36 -15.50
N LYS A 69 -20.93 3.08 -15.54
CA LYS A 69 -21.19 4.18 -16.49
C LYS A 69 -21.23 5.52 -15.77
N ILE A 70 -20.40 6.45 -16.22
CA ILE A 70 -20.20 7.78 -15.63
C ILE A 70 -20.55 8.82 -16.69
N SER A 71 -21.45 9.76 -16.35
CA SER A 71 -21.81 10.86 -17.25
C SER A 71 -20.72 11.93 -17.23
N LEU A 72 -20.31 12.44 -18.39
CA LEU A 72 -19.28 13.46 -18.55
C LEU A 72 -19.84 14.69 -19.27
N THR A 73 -19.21 15.87 -19.10
CA THR A 73 -19.38 16.97 -20.07
C THR A 73 -18.62 16.67 -21.37
N ALA A 74 -18.88 17.44 -22.43
CA ALA A 74 -18.13 17.33 -23.68
C ALA A 74 -16.62 17.59 -23.50
N GLU A 75 -16.28 18.54 -22.62
CA GLU A 75 -14.90 18.88 -22.25
C GLU A 75 -14.22 17.74 -21.50
N GLN A 76 -14.87 17.19 -20.45
CA GLN A 76 -14.35 16.03 -19.72
C GLN A 76 -14.16 14.82 -20.63
N ALA A 77 -15.07 14.60 -21.59
CA ALA A 77 -14.94 13.53 -22.57
C ALA A 77 -13.78 13.75 -23.57
N ALA A 78 -13.47 15.00 -23.93
CA ALA A 78 -12.28 15.33 -24.71
C ALA A 78 -11.00 15.07 -23.91
N ASN A 79 -10.93 15.52 -22.65
CA ASN A 79 -9.77 15.29 -21.78
C ASN A 79 -9.48 13.79 -21.58
N VAL A 80 -10.51 12.96 -21.33
CA VAL A 80 -10.37 11.50 -21.24
C VAL A 80 -9.86 10.90 -22.55
N ARG A 81 -10.44 11.28 -23.69
CA ARG A 81 -10.02 10.81 -25.02
C ARG A 81 -8.55 11.15 -25.28
N ASP A 82 -8.13 12.35 -24.94
CA ASP A 82 -6.79 12.85 -25.26
C ASP A 82 -5.74 12.26 -24.31
N PHE A 83 -6.10 12.00 -23.04
CA PHE A 83 -5.33 11.12 -22.15
C PHE A 83 -5.16 9.70 -22.75
N MET A 84 -6.24 9.06 -23.19
CA MET A 84 -6.18 7.71 -23.80
C MET A 84 -5.30 7.69 -25.07
N ASN A 85 -5.36 8.73 -25.90
CA ASN A 85 -4.52 8.89 -27.08
C ASN A 85 -3.03 9.08 -26.71
N ASN A 86 -2.74 9.96 -25.76
CA ASN A 86 -1.37 10.23 -25.30
C ASN A 86 -0.73 8.98 -24.70
N ALA A 87 -1.46 8.25 -23.86
CA ALA A 87 -1.04 6.96 -23.31
C ALA A 87 -0.78 5.92 -24.42
N LYS A 88 -1.53 5.94 -25.54
CA LYS A 88 -1.29 5.04 -26.67
C LYS A 88 -0.01 5.39 -27.45
N THR A 89 0.38 6.66 -27.51
CA THR A 89 1.64 7.11 -28.13
C THR A 89 2.85 7.09 -27.19
N SER A 90 2.62 7.07 -25.88
CA SER A 90 3.66 7.08 -24.84
C SER A 90 3.17 6.33 -23.60
N PRO A 91 3.11 4.97 -23.64
CA PRO A 91 2.47 4.15 -22.62
C PRO A 91 3.26 4.00 -21.32
N GLY A 92 4.40 4.66 -21.17
CA GLY A 92 5.28 4.49 -20.02
C GLY A 92 5.79 3.06 -19.88
N ASN A 93 5.92 2.60 -18.64
CA ASN A 93 6.23 1.21 -18.32
C ASN A 93 4.94 0.47 -17.90
N TYR A 94 5.04 -0.76 -17.43
CA TYR A 94 3.99 -1.50 -16.76
C TYR A 94 4.61 -2.24 -15.58
N GLN A 95 4.05 -2.06 -14.38
CA GLN A 95 4.47 -2.75 -13.15
C GLN A 95 3.20 -3.22 -12.42
N LEU A 96 3.15 -4.46 -11.89
CA LEU A 96 1.88 -4.98 -11.34
C LEU A 96 1.28 -4.15 -10.20
N LEU A 97 2.10 -3.35 -9.51
CA LEU A 97 1.74 -2.59 -8.32
C LEU A 97 1.66 -1.07 -8.54
N ASP A 98 2.10 -0.56 -9.70
CA ASP A 98 2.23 0.87 -10.01
C ASP A 98 2.22 1.06 -11.55
N ASP A 99 1.56 2.08 -12.07
CA ASP A 99 1.45 2.37 -13.51
C ASP A 99 0.93 1.19 -14.39
N ASN A 100 -0.19 0.55 -13.98
CA ASN A 100 -0.81 -0.59 -14.69
C ASN A 100 -2.24 -0.29 -15.23
N CYS A 101 -3.06 -1.33 -15.46
CA CYS A 101 -4.44 -1.21 -15.93
C CYS A 101 -5.33 -0.38 -15.00
N VAL A 102 -5.08 -0.43 -13.69
CA VAL A 102 -5.76 0.36 -12.65
C VAL A 102 -5.48 1.83 -12.83
N ASP A 103 -4.20 2.17 -12.90
CA ASP A 103 -3.70 3.54 -12.88
C ASP A 103 -3.98 4.23 -14.21
N PHE A 104 -4.06 3.46 -15.31
CA PHE A 104 -4.62 3.93 -16.57
C PHE A 104 -6.10 4.33 -16.46
N VAL A 105 -6.93 3.52 -15.80
CA VAL A 105 -8.36 3.84 -15.60
C VAL A 105 -8.56 4.94 -14.56
N GLN A 106 -7.73 5.01 -13.51
CA GLN A 106 -7.72 6.13 -12.56
C GLN A 106 -7.27 7.42 -13.26
N GLY A 107 -6.23 7.37 -14.10
CA GLY A 107 -5.82 8.51 -14.92
C GLY A 107 -6.94 9.04 -15.83
N ALA A 108 -7.82 8.17 -16.33
CA ALA A 108 -9.04 8.59 -17.02
C ALA A 108 -10.07 9.26 -16.09
N LEU A 109 -10.30 8.73 -14.88
CA LEU A 109 -11.13 9.38 -13.84
C LEU A 109 -10.57 10.74 -13.40
N ASP A 110 -9.25 10.89 -13.38
CA ASP A 110 -8.56 12.11 -12.97
C ASP A 110 -8.62 13.18 -14.07
N ASN A 111 -8.35 12.81 -15.33
CA ASN A 111 -8.50 13.70 -16.49
C ASN A 111 -9.97 14.06 -16.80
N ALA A 112 -10.93 13.25 -16.34
CA ALA A 112 -12.35 13.60 -16.32
C ALA A 112 -12.70 14.69 -15.27
N GLY A 113 -11.74 15.21 -14.51
CA GLY A 113 -11.93 16.22 -13.47
C GLY A 113 -11.96 15.64 -12.05
N ASN A 114 -11.09 14.67 -11.77
CA ASN A 114 -10.98 13.97 -10.47
C ASN A 114 -12.32 13.39 -9.98
N MET A 115 -12.85 12.43 -10.74
CA MET A 115 -14.14 11.76 -10.51
C MET A 115 -14.16 10.80 -9.29
N GLY A 116 -13.28 11.00 -8.32
CA GLY A 116 -13.05 10.08 -7.19
C GLY A 116 -12.28 8.82 -7.59
N LYS A 117 -12.12 7.88 -6.65
CA LYS A 117 -11.28 6.70 -6.87
C LYS A 117 -12.05 5.66 -7.68
N LEU A 118 -11.32 4.85 -8.45
CA LEU A 118 -11.85 3.71 -9.22
C LEU A 118 -12.54 2.68 -8.33
N ALA A 119 -11.99 2.47 -7.14
CA ALA A 119 -12.55 1.60 -6.09
C ALA A 119 -14.03 1.91 -5.83
N ASP A 120 -14.33 3.20 -5.61
CA ASP A 120 -15.62 3.75 -5.22
C ASP A 120 -16.70 3.62 -6.32
N LYS A 121 -16.40 2.95 -7.44
CA LYS A 121 -17.34 2.70 -8.56
C LYS A 121 -17.89 1.27 -8.56
N PHE A 122 -17.29 0.37 -7.80
CA PHE A 122 -17.62 -1.06 -7.74
C PHE A 122 -17.94 -1.47 -6.31
N ASP A 123 -18.81 -2.46 -6.15
CA ASP A 123 -19.09 -3.02 -4.83
C ASP A 123 -18.02 -4.06 -4.41
N LYS A 124 -18.03 -4.42 -3.13
CA LYS A 124 -17.04 -5.32 -2.52
C LYS A 124 -17.05 -6.72 -3.15
N ALA A 125 -18.19 -7.22 -3.61
CA ALA A 125 -18.32 -8.54 -4.24
C ALA A 125 -17.83 -8.51 -5.69
N GLU A 126 -18.16 -7.47 -6.46
CA GLU A 126 -17.60 -7.22 -7.79
C GLU A 126 -16.07 -7.16 -7.75
N LEU A 127 -15.50 -6.45 -6.76
CA LEU A 127 -14.06 -6.34 -6.57
C LEU A 127 -13.39 -7.64 -6.11
N LEU A 128 -14.02 -8.40 -5.19
CA LEU A 128 -13.51 -9.69 -4.73
C LEU A 128 -13.44 -10.73 -5.86
N ASN A 129 -14.34 -10.65 -6.84
CA ASN A 129 -14.33 -11.52 -8.02
C ASN A 129 -13.15 -11.24 -8.98
N MET A 130 -12.45 -10.11 -8.86
CA MET A 130 -11.37 -9.72 -9.80
C MET A 130 -10.06 -10.51 -9.69
N GLY A 131 -9.94 -11.43 -8.73
CA GLY A 131 -8.81 -12.36 -8.66
C GLY A 131 -7.57 -11.85 -7.90
N SER A 132 -6.82 -12.80 -7.33
CA SER A 132 -6.00 -12.59 -6.13
C SER A 132 -4.59 -12.02 -6.33
N ILE A 133 -4.30 -11.38 -7.47
CA ILE A 133 -2.93 -10.92 -7.79
C ILE A 133 -2.87 -9.55 -8.50
N THR A 134 -3.99 -8.82 -8.68
CA THR A 134 -3.89 -7.40 -9.05
C THR A 134 -3.76 -6.48 -7.84
N SER A 135 -2.94 -5.44 -8.00
CA SER A 135 -3.07 -4.21 -7.22
C SER A 135 -4.44 -3.55 -7.38
N ALA A 136 -5.20 -3.86 -8.45
CA ALA A 136 -6.59 -3.48 -8.69
C ALA A 136 -7.55 -3.90 -7.57
N GLY A 137 -7.71 -5.21 -7.33
CA GLY A 137 -8.50 -5.71 -6.20
C GLY A 137 -7.95 -5.15 -4.88
N SER A 138 -6.63 -5.16 -4.74
CA SER A 138 -5.93 -4.74 -3.51
C SER A 138 -6.19 -3.27 -3.15
N ASN A 139 -5.96 -2.35 -4.07
CA ASN A 139 -6.15 -0.90 -3.92
C ASN A 139 -7.63 -0.49 -3.97
N ALA A 140 -8.56 -1.42 -4.20
CA ALA A 140 -9.99 -1.16 -4.15
C ALA A 140 -10.63 -1.69 -2.86
N ILE A 141 -10.43 -2.98 -2.57
CA ILE A 141 -10.95 -3.66 -1.37
C ILE A 141 -10.34 -3.05 -0.10
N ALA A 142 -9.04 -2.76 -0.08
CA ALA A 142 -8.37 -2.13 1.06
C ALA A 142 -8.73 -0.63 1.27
N LYS A 143 -9.73 -0.12 0.55
CA LYS A 143 -10.39 1.17 0.79
C LYS A 143 -11.80 0.98 1.35
N THR A 144 -12.57 0.00 0.87
CA THR A 144 -13.87 -0.37 1.44
C THR A 144 -13.72 -0.77 2.91
N ASP A 145 -12.78 -1.67 3.22
CA ASP A 145 -12.54 -2.17 4.58
C ASP A 145 -11.94 -1.14 5.57
N ARG A 146 -11.64 0.09 5.13
CA ARG A 146 -11.15 1.16 6.03
C ARG A 146 -12.24 2.11 6.52
N ASN A 147 -13.35 2.25 5.80
CA ASN A 147 -14.42 3.18 6.17
C ASN A 147 -15.52 2.54 7.03
N GLU A 148 -15.81 1.24 6.84
CA GLU A 148 -16.86 0.55 7.60
C GLU A 148 -16.49 0.25 9.07
N LEU A 149 -15.23 0.48 9.46
CA LEU A 149 -14.72 0.30 10.82
C LEU A 149 -14.98 1.50 11.78
N ILE A 150 -15.74 2.51 11.34
CA ILE A 150 -16.07 3.70 12.14
C ILE A 150 -17.60 3.88 12.31
N ASP A 151 -18.42 3.61 11.28
CA ASP A 151 -19.86 3.93 11.30
C ASP A 151 -20.80 2.75 11.69
N TYR A 152 -20.27 1.57 12.02
CA TYR A 152 -21.09 0.44 12.52
C TYR A 152 -21.17 0.33 14.06
N GLN A 153 -20.84 1.41 14.79
CA GLN A 153 -20.95 1.50 16.26
C GLN A 153 -22.01 2.54 16.71
N ASN A 154 -23.27 2.35 16.29
CA ASN A 154 -24.50 2.55 17.11
C ASN A 154 -25.76 2.76 16.23
N PRO A 155 -26.72 1.81 16.27
CA PRO A 155 -28.14 2.10 16.05
C PRO A 155 -28.91 1.97 17.37
N ILE A 156 -29.35 3.10 17.93
CA ILE A 156 -30.30 3.19 19.05
C ILE A 156 -31.44 4.13 18.63
N ASP A 157 -32.62 3.94 19.21
CA ASP A 157 -33.92 4.58 18.89
C ASP A 157 -34.54 4.14 17.53
N GLY A 158 -35.73 3.52 17.45
CA GLY A 158 -36.52 2.83 18.48
C GLY A 158 -38.00 3.22 18.56
N GLU A 159 -38.89 2.58 17.78
CA GLU A 159 -40.36 2.70 17.94
C GLU A 159 -41.07 1.33 18.07
N LEU A 160 -41.22 0.92 19.33
CA LEU A 160 -42.38 0.29 19.99
C LEU A 160 -43.47 -0.48 19.18
N GLY A 161 -43.64 -1.76 19.52
CA GLY A 161 -44.92 -2.52 19.46
C GLY A 161 -44.83 -3.92 18.82
N GLY A 162 -45.43 -5.00 19.35
CA GLY A 162 -46.06 -5.20 20.66
C GLY A 162 -47.01 -6.43 20.71
N THR A 163 -47.06 -7.15 21.85
CA THR A 163 -48.07 -8.20 22.23
C THR A 163 -47.83 -9.63 21.61
N PRO A 164 -48.35 -10.76 22.19
CA PRO A 164 -47.41 -11.79 22.72
C PRO A 164 -47.79 -13.31 22.67
N ALA A 165 -46.84 -14.16 23.11
CA ALA A 165 -46.98 -15.41 23.90
C ALA A 165 -47.64 -16.72 23.37
N GLY A 166 -47.17 -17.86 23.92
CA GLY A 166 -47.70 -19.24 23.84
C GLY A 166 -46.77 -20.24 23.11
N ASP A 167 -46.50 -21.48 23.55
CA ASP A 167 -46.78 -22.17 24.84
C ASP A 167 -45.81 -23.38 25.04
N VAL A 168 -45.83 -24.01 26.23
CA VAL A 168 -44.92 -25.09 26.73
C VAL A 168 -45.81 -26.28 27.21
N PRO A 169 -45.53 -27.60 26.99
CA PRO A 169 -44.49 -28.42 27.68
C PRO A 169 -43.86 -29.56 26.80
N ASP A 170 -43.07 -30.56 27.23
CA ASP A 170 -42.95 -31.28 28.53
C ASP A 170 -41.57 -32.01 28.72
N GLN A 171 -41.35 -32.63 29.90
CA GLN A 171 -40.19 -33.44 30.33
C GLN A 171 -40.60 -34.95 30.45
N PRO A 172 -40.02 -35.88 31.28
CA PRO A 172 -38.78 -35.95 32.09
C PRO A 172 -37.94 -37.24 31.78
N GLN A 173 -36.94 -37.77 32.51
CA GLN A 173 -36.55 -37.78 33.94
C GLN A 173 -35.00 -37.86 34.17
N LYS A 174 -34.60 -38.05 35.44
CA LYS A 174 -33.26 -38.30 36.02
C LYS A 174 -33.35 -39.62 36.87
N PRO A 175 -32.50 -39.99 37.88
CA PRO A 175 -31.30 -39.40 38.50
C PRO A 175 -30.05 -40.34 38.47
N VAL A 176 -28.85 -40.04 39.01
CA VAL A 176 -28.32 -40.03 40.42
C VAL A 176 -26.77 -39.81 40.29
N GLN A 177 -25.88 -39.32 41.18
CA GLN A 177 -25.71 -38.37 42.33
C GLN A 177 -24.15 -38.19 42.47
N GLY A 178 -23.54 -37.35 43.31
CA GLY A 178 -24.01 -36.38 44.32
C GLY A 178 -23.49 -34.96 44.07
N ASP A 179 -23.32 -34.02 45.01
CA ASP A 179 -23.24 -33.96 46.50
C ASP A 179 -21.76 -34.00 46.99
N ASP A 180 -21.15 -32.96 47.60
CA ASP A 180 -21.61 -32.01 48.64
C ASP A 180 -21.86 -30.51 48.25
N GLU A 181 -22.56 -29.76 49.12
CA GLU A 181 -22.71 -28.28 49.12
C GLU A 181 -21.40 -27.53 49.46
N VAL A 182 -21.10 -26.29 49.03
CA VAL A 182 -21.77 -25.26 48.19
C VAL A 182 -22.95 -24.46 48.81
N LYS A 183 -22.63 -23.37 49.54
CA LYS A 183 -23.48 -22.16 49.77
C LYS A 183 -22.56 -20.92 49.90
N GLY A 184 -22.83 -19.73 49.37
CA GLY A 184 -23.84 -19.24 48.39
C GLY A 184 -23.22 -18.00 47.68
N SER A 185 -23.89 -17.23 46.81
CA SER A 185 -25.32 -17.07 46.52
C SER A 185 -25.51 -16.51 45.10
N SER A 186 -26.72 -16.69 44.54
CA SER A 186 -27.36 -15.85 43.49
C SER A 186 -26.50 -15.38 42.30
N GLY A 187 -26.65 -16.05 41.16
CA GLY A 187 -26.18 -15.54 39.87
C GLY A 187 -27.14 -14.52 39.24
N ALA A 188 -26.59 -13.69 38.35
CA ALA A 188 -27.33 -13.03 37.29
C ALA A 188 -26.63 -13.40 35.97
N ASP A 189 -27.34 -14.11 35.10
CA ASP A 189 -26.83 -14.59 33.81
C ASP A 189 -26.97 -13.47 32.76
N SER A 190 -26.16 -13.55 31.70
CA SER A 190 -26.36 -12.89 30.41
C SER A 190 -26.50 -11.36 30.42
N LEU A 191 -25.37 -10.66 30.23
CA LEU A 191 -25.19 -9.56 29.26
C LEU A 191 -23.75 -9.03 29.33
N VAL A 192 -22.86 -9.63 28.53
CA VAL A 192 -21.57 -9.02 28.16
C VAL A 192 -21.54 -8.99 26.63
N ALA A 193 -21.20 -7.85 26.04
CA ALA A 193 -21.12 -7.72 24.59
C ALA A 193 -19.99 -8.58 24.03
N ASP A 194 -20.19 -9.12 22.83
CA ASP A 194 -19.15 -9.84 22.09
C ASP A 194 -18.12 -8.83 21.57
N GLU A 195 -17.11 -8.52 22.40
CA GLU A 195 -15.91 -7.79 21.96
C GLU A 195 -15.20 -8.63 20.91
N SER A 196 -15.46 -8.32 19.63
CA SER A 196 -14.87 -8.97 18.46
C SER A 196 -13.34 -9.10 18.64
N ALA A 197 -12.89 -10.31 18.95
CA ALA A 197 -11.61 -10.50 19.62
C ALA A 197 -10.43 -9.96 18.79
N LYS A 198 -9.64 -9.07 19.41
CA LYS A 198 -8.31 -8.73 18.91
C LYS A 198 -7.48 -10.03 18.83
N PRO A 199 -6.65 -10.24 17.80
CA PRO A 199 -5.79 -11.41 17.74
C PRO A 199 -4.84 -11.38 18.95
N ASP A 200 -4.81 -12.47 19.72
CA ASP A 200 -3.94 -12.64 20.89
C ASP A 200 -2.47 -12.48 20.48
N ARG A 201 -1.92 -11.31 20.80
CA ARG A 201 -0.60 -10.86 20.37
C ARG A 201 0.31 -10.70 21.57
N ARG A 202 1.58 -11.04 21.37
CA ARG A 202 2.58 -10.92 22.44
C ARG A 202 2.76 -9.43 22.78
N PRO A 203 2.84 -9.04 24.06
CA PRO A 203 2.75 -7.63 24.48
C PRO A 203 3.78 -6.69 23.83
N GLU A 204 4.95 -7.16 23.42
CA GLU A 204 5.91 -6.32 22.71
C GLU A 204 5.42 -5.89 21.31
N VAL A 205 4.60 -6.71 20.65
CA VAL A 205 4.02 -6.40 19.33
C VAL A 205 2.89 -5.38 19.46
N GLU A 206 2.07 -5.50 20.49
CA GLU A 206 1.05 -4.48 20.81
C GLU A 206 1.69 -3.15 21.18
N SER A 207 2.70 -3.16 22.07
CA SER A 207 3.44 -1.96 22.45
C SER A 207 4.12 -1.28 21.26
N PHE A 208 4.56 -2.04 20.24
CA PHE A 208 5.08 -1.50 18.99
C PHE A 208 3.98 -0.83 18.13
N LEU A 209 2.80 -1.43 18.04
CA LEU A 209 1.67 -0.86 17.28
C LEU A 209 1.11 0.41 17.93
N GLU A 210 1.11 0.50 19.26
CA GLU A 210 0.77 1.74 19.97
C GLU A 210 1.87 2.80 19.82
N ASP A 211 3.15 2.43 19.91
CA ASP A 211 4.27 3.36 19.69
C ASP A 211 4.22 4.05 18.31
N LEU A 212 3.89 3.30 17.24
CA LEU A 212 3.76 3.84 15.88
C LEU A 212 2.78 5.03 15.76
N LYS A 213 1.74 5.08 16.61
CA LYS A 213 0.75 6.17 16.59
C LYS A 213 1.39 7.51 16.95
N THR A 214 2.33 7.49 17.89
CA THR A 214 3.05 8.67 18.37
C THR A 214 4.20 9.09 17.45
N SER A 215 4.67 10.33 17.58
CA SER A 215 5.90 10.80 16.95
C SER A 215 6.87 11.35 18.00
N ASP A 216 8.13 10.90 17.94
CA ASP A 216 9.18 11.34 18.87
C ASP A 216 9.70 12.74 18.51
N ASN A 217 9.26 13.30 17.38
CA ASN A 217 9.70 14.59 16.85
C ASN A 217 8.54 15.33 16.16
N PRO A 218 7.69 16.06 16.91
CA PRO A 218 6.56 16.81 16.36
C PRO A 218 6.96 17.82 15.27
N LEU A 219 8.14 18.41 15.37
CA LEU A 219 8.71 19.30 14.35
C LEU A 219 8.88 18.60 13.01
N ALA A 220 9.37 17.36 13.00
CA ALA A 220 9.51 16.59 11.76
C ALA A 220 8.14 16.23 11.16
N ASP A 221 7.14 15.88 11.99
CA ASP A 221 5.75 15.67 11.53
C ASP A 221 5.14 16.93 10.87
N ILE A 222 5.49 18.15 11.33
CA ILE A 222 5.13 19.42 10.65
C ILE A 222 5.85 19.52 9.30
N LEU A 223 7.15 19.24 9.25
CA LEU A 223 7.96 19.33 8.03
C LEU A 223 7.53 18.36 6.90
N LEU A 224 6.77 17.30 7.22
CA LEU A 224 6.13 16.41 6.25
C LEU A 224 4.86 16.99 5.59
N LYS A 225 4.26 18.04 6.14
CA LYS A 225 3.05 18.68 5.59
C LYS A 225 3.40 19.61 4.42
N SER A 226 2.41 19.89 3.57
CA SER A 226 2.46 21.03 2.65
C SER A 226 2.52 22.33 3.45
N THR A 227 3.24 23.33 2.96
CA THR A 227 3.28 24.68 3.56
C THR A 227 1.88 25.29 3.64
N ARG A 228 1.05 25.09 2.61
CA ARG A 228 -0.37 25.52 2.59
C ARG A 228 -1.28 24.83 3.62
N ASP A 229 -0.76 23.80 4.31
CA ASP A 229 -1.45 23.08 5.37
C ASP A 229 -0.90 23.39 6.77
N TRP A 230 0.16 24.22 6.91
CA TRP A 230 0.66 24.65 8.23
C TRP A 230 -0.18 25.81 8.79
N THR A 231 -0.51 25.72 10.08
CA THR A 231 -1.02 26.83 10.90
C THR A 231 0.09 27.85 11.23
N GLU A 232 -0.29 29.06 11.62
CA GLU A 232 0.66 30.08 12.10
C GLU A 232 1.47 29.62 13.33
N ASP A 233 0.85 28.85 14.23
CA ASP A 233 1.52 28.26 15.39
C ASP A 233 2.55 27.18 15.01
N GLU A 234 2.33 26.45 13.92
CA GLU A 234 3.28 25.49 13.38
C GLU A 234 4.47 26.19 12.72
N VAL A 235 4.24 27.26 11.95
CA VAL A 235 5.33 28.14 11.47
C VAL A 235 6.14 28.66 12.66
N GLY A 236 5.47 29.14 13.72
CA GLY A 236 6.11 29.59 14.94
C GLY A 236 6.91 28.48 15.65
N GLN A 237 6.43 27.24 15.65
CA GLN A 237 7.19 26.09 16.17
C GLN A 237 8.44 25.80 15.32
N VAL A 238 8.32 25.77 13.98
CA VAL A 238 9.48 25.60 13.08
C VAL A 238 10.49 26.71 13.27
N HIS A 239 10.07 27.97 13.27
CA HIS A 239 10.93 29.15 13.39
C HIS A 239 11.63 29.24 14.76
N ARG A 240 11.05 28.67 15.82
CA ARG A 240 11.68 28.56 17.17
C ARG A 240 12.60 27.34 17.32
N SER A 241 12.75 26.49 16.32
CA SER A 241 13.54 25.26 16.41
C SER A 241 15.01 25.43 16.02
N ASP A 242 15.89 24.64 16.63
CA ASP A 242 17.30 24.55 16.25
C ASP A 242 17.51 24.20 14.77
N ALA A 243 16.57 23.46 14.16
CA ALA A 243 16.62 23.06 12.76
C ALA A 243 16.34 24.22 11.78
N TYR A 244 15.76 25.33 12.25
CA TYR A 244 15.65 26.58 11.48
C TYR A 244 16.90 27.47 11.67
N ALA A 245 17.58 27.33 12.81
CA ALA A 245 18.82 28.06 13.11
C ALA A 245 20.08 27.45 12.46
N ASP A 246 20.08 26.16 12.10
CA ASP A 246 21.20 25.47 11.43
C ASP A 246 21.30 25.83 9.94
N PRO A 247 22.36 26.54 9.47
CA PRO A 247 22.54 26.89 8.06
C PRO A 247 22.71 25.68 7.12
N LEU A 248 22.94 24.48 7.66
CA LEU A 248 23.01 23.24 6.89
C LEU A 248 21.61 22.64 6.57
N GLN A 249 20.54 23.16 7.18
CA GLN A 249 19.15 22.72 6.98
C GLN A 249 18.36 23.69 6.08
N SER A 250 18.92 24.06 4.93
CA SER A 250 18.32 25.06 4.03
C SER A 250 16.89 24.73 3.55
N ASP A 251 16.48 23.45 3.58
CA ASP A 251 15.11 23.01 3.30
C ASP A 251 14.09 23.53 4.34
N VAL A 252 14.47 23.64 5.62
CA VAL A 252 13.59 24.12 6.70
C VAL A 252 13.33 25.62 6.53
N ALA A 253 14.38 26.41 6.31
CA ALA A 253 14.25 27.83 6.00
C ALA A 253 13.51 28.07 4.66
N GLY A 254 13.74 27.20 3.67
CA GLY A 254 13.01 27.20 2.40
C GLY A 254 11.51 26.97 2.57
N LYS A 255 11.10 25.99 3.40
CA LYS A 255 9.69 25.72 3.72
C LYS A 255 9.03 26.89 4.46
N VAL A 256 9.71 27.49 5.45
CA VAL A 256 9.21 28.69 6.14
C VAL A 256 9.02 29.85 5.16
N ARG A 257 10.00 30.11 4.28
CA ARG A 257 9.86 31.12 3.22
C ARG A 257 8.66 30.82 2.30
N GLN A 258 8.56 29.58 1.81
CA GLN A 258 7.48 29.16 0.92
C GLN A 258 6.10 29.30 1.57
N TRP A 259 5.98 29.13 2.89
CA TRP A 259 4.75 29.42 3.63
C TRP A 259 4.36 30.90 3.57
N PHE A 260 5.30 31.82 3.75
CA PHE A 260 5.02 33.25 3.61
C PHE A 260 4.62 33.61 2.17
N GLU A 261 5.31 33.06 1.18
CA GLU A 261 4.99 33.27 -0.25
C GLU A 261 3.62 32.67 -0.64
N ASP A 262 3.21 31.55 -0.03
CA ASP A 262 1.89 30.92 -0.24
C ASP A 262 0.72 31.74 0.32
N HIS A 263 0.92 32.46 1.44
CA HIS A 263 -0.17 33.12 2.19
C HIS A 263 -0.19 34.65 2.05
N TYR A 264 0.94 35.30 1.76
CA TYR A 264 1.05 36.74 1.50
C TYR A 264 1.38 37.08 0.03
N GLY A 265 1.83 36.10 -0.77
CA GLY A 265 2.29 36.32 -2.14
C GLY A 265 3.75 36.80 -2.24
N THR A 266 4.15 37.18 -3.45
CA THR A 266 5.51 37.66 -3.78
C THR A 266 5.52 39.07 -4.37
N ASP A 267 4.40 39.79 -4.29
CA ASP A 267 4.24 41.12 -4.87
C ASP A 267 5.04 42.18 -4.10
N PRO A 268 5.40 43.32 -4.73
CA PRO A 268 6.04 44.43 -4.04
C PRO A 268 5.19 44.94 -2.86
N VAL A 269 5.85 45.26 -1.75
CA VAL A 269 5.18 45.82 -0.57
C VAL A 269 4.41 47.10 -0.92
N ASN A 270 3.13 47.14 -0.56
CA ASN A 270 2.31 48.32 -0.75
C ASN A 270 2.72 49.41 0.25
N THR A 271 2.71 50.67 -0.19
CA THR A 271 2.99 51.82 0.68
C THR A 271 1.80 52.76 0.79
N ASP A 272 1.67 53.44 1.93
CA ASP A 272 0.71 54.53 2.11
C ASP A 272 1.12 55.80 1.34
N GLU A 273 0.25 56.82 1.38
CA GLU A 273 0.48 58.13 0.72
C GLU A 273 1.72 58.88 1.25
N THR A 274 2.29 58.45 2.39
CA THR A 274 3.52 59.01 2.98
C THR A 274 4.77 58.18 2.65
N GLY A 275 4.62 57.10 1.89
CA GLY A 275 5.70 56.19 1.52
C GLY A 275 6.07 55.17 2.60
N ARG A 276 5.25 55.00 3.64
CA ARG A 276 5.45 53.96 4.67
C ARG A 276 4.91 52.63 4.15
N MET A 277 5.62 51.55 4.43
CA MET A 277 5.12 50.18 4.18
C MET A 277 3.81 49.97 4.95
N LEU A 278 2.79 49.47 4.27
CA LEU A 278 1.60 48.91 4.90
C LEU A 278 1.92 47.51 5.42
N ASP A 279 1.35 47.13 6.57
CA ASP A 279 1.50 45.78 7.08
C ASP A 279 0.93 44.76 6.07
N PRO A 280 1.65 43.66 5.77
CA PRO A 280 1.20 42.69 4.79
C PRO A 280 -0.04 41.95 5.32
N VAL A 281 -1.06 41.82 4.47
CA VAL A 281 -2.29 41.09 4.76
C VAL A 281 -2.33 39.77 3.99
N PHE A 282 -2.94 38.74 4.59
CA PHE A 282 -3.07 37.44 3.95
C PHE A 282 -3.87 37.52 2.65
N THR A 283 -3.26 37.09 1.54
CA THR A 283 -3.95 36.84 0.25
C THR A 283 -4.67 35.50 0.30
N THR A 284 -4.12 34.52 1.03
CA THR A 284 -4.76 33.26 1.42
C THR A 284 -4.70 33.13 2.94
N VAL A 285 -5.86 32.99 3.61
CA VAL A 285 -5.91 32.83 5.07
C VAL A 285 -5.37 31.44 5.46
N PRO A 286 -4.38 31.34 6.38
CA PRO A 286 -3.87 30.05 6.85
C PRO A 286 -4.93 29.17 7.53
N ARG A 287 -4.58 27.89 7.74
CA ARG A 287 -5.39 27.02 8.61
C ARG A 287 -5.34 27.51 10.05
N LYS A 288 -6.48 27.41 10.74
CA LYS A 288 -6.57 27.64 12.19
C LYS A 288 -6.23 26.39 13.00
N GLU A 289 -6.69 25.23 12.53
CA GLU A 289 -6.47 23.94 13.19
C GLU A 289 -5.42 23.11 12.43
N PRO A 290 -4.45 22.48 13.13
CA PRO A 290 -3.47 21.59 12.51
C PRO A 290 -4.12 20.38 11.82
N VAL A 291 -3.76 20.13 10.56
CA VAL A 291 -4.20 18.93 9.81
C VAL A 291 -3.11 17.86 9.77
N ALA A 292 -3.49 16.59 9.62
CA ALA A 292 -2.53 15.50 9.48
C ALA A 292 -1.67 15.66 8.21
N ALA A 293 -0.39 15.29 8.29
CA ALA A 293 0.48 15.20 7.12
C ALA A 293 -0.04 14.15 6.13
N LYS A 294 0.08 14.43 4.83
CA LYS A 294 -0.35 13.55 3.74
C LYS A 294 0.83 13.10 2.90
N GLY A 295 0.81 11.84 2.46
CA GLY A 295 1.78 11.32 1.50
C GLY A 295 1.52 11.85 0.09
N LYS A 296 2.39 11.51 -0.87
CA LYS A 296 2.18 11.82 -2.30
C LYS A 296 0.95 11.14 -2.91
N ASP A 297 0.42 10.10 -2.25
CA ASP A 297 -0.86 9.45 -2.54
C ASP A 297 -2.09 10.20 -1.97
N GLY A 298 -1.87 11.35 -1.32
CA GLY A 298 -2.90 12.17 -0.68
C GLY A 298 -3.51 11.56 0.58
N GLN A 299 -3.08 10.37 1.01
CA GLN A 299 -3.60 9.72 2.22
C GLN A 299 -2.81 10.20 3.46
N PRO A 300 -3.39 10.17 4.67
CA PRO A 300 -2.64 10.52 5.89
C PRO A 300 -1.41 9.63 6.08
N VAL A 301 -0.27 10.24 6.38
CA VAL A 301 1.01 9.52 6.59
C VAL A 301 0.88 8.48 7.70
N LEU A 302 0.09 8.79 8.73
CA LEU A 302 -0.17 7.90 9.86
C LEU A 302 -0.85 6.59 9.42
N ASP A 303 -1.82 6.65 8.52
CA ASP A 303 -2.57 5.48 8.04
C ASP A 303 -1.68 4.55 7.20
N GLY A 304 -0.69 5.11 6.51
CA GLY A 304 0.34 4.36 5.81
C GLY A 304 1.35 3.72 6.76
N VAL A 305 1.78 4.46 7.80
CA VAL A 305 2.66 3.99 8.88
C VAL A 305 2.02 2.85 9.67
N LEU A 306 0.73 2.95 10.00
CA LEU A 306 -0.02 1.92 10.71
C LEU A 306 -0.33 0.71 9.81
N GLY A 307 -0.66 0.92 8.53
CA GLY A 307 -0.87 -0.17 7.57
C GLY A 307 0.37 -1.03 7.37
N ALA A 308 1.52 -0.40 7.09
CA ALA A 308 2.80 -1.09 7.02
C ALA A 308 3.23 -1.66 8.39
N GLY A 309 2.88 -0.97 9.50
CA GLY A 309 3.01 -1.44 10.88
C GLY A 309 2.33 -2.77 11.14
N ALA A 310 1.10 -2.96 10.64
CA ALA A 310 0.37 -4.22 10.77
C ALA A 310 1.07 -5.39 10.05
N LYS A 311 1.74 -5.13 8.91
CA LYS A 311 2.57 -6.13 8.21
C LYS A 311 3.84 -6.47 8.99
N ILE A 312 4.48 -5.47 9.63
CA ILE A 312 5.61 -5.68 10.54
C ILE A 312 5.17 -6.53 11.75
N ALA A 313 3.99 -6.29 12.30
CA ALA A 313 3.42 -7.11 13.38
C ALA A 313 3.18 -8.56 12.94
N GLY A 314 2.58 -8.79 11.75
CA GLY A 314 2.41 -10.15 11.22
C GLY A 314 3.73 -10.92 11.04
N LEU A 315 4.80 -10.25 10.61
CA LEU A 315 6.14 -10.85 10.57
C LEU A 315 6.73 -11.03 11.98
N ALA A 316 6.49 -10.09 12.90
CA ALA A 316 6.93 -10.18 14.29
C ALA A 316 6.29 -11.37 15.01
N ASP A 317 5.02 -11.67 14.75
CA ASP A 317 4.29 -12.83 15.28
C ASP A 317 4.88 -14.15 14.78
N LYS A 318 5.32 -14.21 13.52
CA LYS A 318 5.99 -15.39 12.95
C LYS A 318 7.47 -15.55 13.35
N ARG A 319 8.24 -14.45 13.50
CA ARG A 319 9.72 -14.47 13.54
C ARG A 319 10.35 -13.69 14.70
N GLY A 320 9.56 -13.11 15.60
CA GLY A 320 9.99 -12.25 16.70
C GLY A 320 10.17 -10.79 16.27
N LEU A 321 9.76 -9.85 17.14
CA LEU A 321 9.72 -8.41 16.84
C LEU A 321 11.08 -7.83 16.41
N SER A 322 12.17 -8.18 17.09
CA SER A 322 13.51 -7.71 16.72
C SER A 322 13.94 -8.17 15.33
N THR A 323 13.55 -9.39 14.91
CA THR A 323 13.77 -9.90 13.55
C THR A 323 13.00 -9.08 12.52
N ALA A 324 11.73 -8.77 12.79
CA ALA A 324 10.90 -7.94 11.92
C ALA A 324 11.46 -6.52 11.79
N ILE A 325 11.88 -5.88 12.90
CA ILE A 325 12.50 -4.55 12.89
C ILE A 325 13.81 -4.55 12.11
N ARG A 326 14.63 -5.61 12.16
CA ARG A 326 15.82 -5.72 11.28
C ARG A 326 15.45 -5.82 9.80
N GLY A 327 14.32 -6.46 9.47
CA GLY A 327 13.72 -6.39 8.14
C GLY A 327 13.40 -4.96 7.72
N VAL A 328 12.73 -4.19 8.60
CA VAL A 328 12.40 -2.76 8.38
C VAL A 328 13.65 -1.90 8.18
N GLN A 329 14.62 -2.00 9.08
CA GLN A 329 15.87 -1.24 9.02
C GLN A 329 16.65 -1.57 7.73
N SER A 330 16.64 -2.85 7.30
CA SER A 330 17.26 -3.27 6.04
C SER A 330 16.50 -2.76 4.81
N GLY A 331 15.16 -2.74 4.86
CA GLY A 331 14.31 -2.20 3.79
C GLY A 331 14.48 -0.70 3.58
N LEU A 332 14.49 0.08 4.66
CA LEU A 332 14.76 1.52 4.62
C LEU A 332 16.20 1.81 4.14
N ASN A 333 17.17 0.98 4.53
CA ASN A 333 18.54 1.05 4.00
C ASN A 333 18.64 0.68 2.52
N LEU A 334 17.76 -0.18 1.99
CA LEU A 334 17.67 -0.48 0.56
C LEU A 334 17.05 0.71 -0.20
N LEU A 335 15.93 1.28 0.28
CA LEU A 335 15.31 2.49 -0.28
C LEU A 335 16.31 3.63 -0.45
N GLY A 336 17.03 3.98 0.62
CA GLY A 336 18.08 5.01 0.59
C GLY A 336 19.32 4.67 -0.26
N GLN A 337 19.37 3.49 -0.88
CA GLN A 337 20.35 3.14 -1.92
C GLN A 337 19.77 3.24 -3.33
N TYR A 338 18.48 2.93 -3.52
CA TYR A 338 17.79 3.08 -4.81
C TYR A 338 17.39 4.53 -5.11
N GLN A 339 17.12 5.36 -4.10
CA GLN A 339 16.88 6.81 -4.24
C GLN A 339 18.17 7.64 -4.45
N ALA A 340 19.36 7.02 -4.40
CA ALA A 340 20.64 7.72 -4.29
C ALA A 340 21.22 8.20 -5.65
N ASP A 341 20.42 8.92 -6.44
CA ASP A 341 20.86 9.61 -7.66
C ASP A 341 21.78 10.79 -7.34
N GLY A 342 23.03 10.49 -6.98
CA GLY A 342 24.11 11.44 -6.71
C GLY A 342 23.98 12.28 -5.42
N ARG A 343 22.79 12.32 -4.80
CA ARG A 343 22.56 13.02 -3.53
C ARG A 343 23.25 12.29 -2.37
N LYS A 344 23.70 13.03 -1.35
CA LYS A 344 24.36 12.46 -0.16
C LYS A 344 23.46 11.39 0.48
N LYS A 345 24.03 10.21 0.75
CA LYS A 345 23.40 9.23 1.65
C LYS A 345 23.09 9.91 2.99
N THR A 346 21.81 10.07 3.30
CA THR A 346 21.34 10.15 4.68
C THR A 346 21.85 8.91 5.42
N GLY A 347 22.39 9.09 6.63
CA GLY A 347 23.14 8.04 7.32
C GLY A 347 22.34 6.74 7.45
N SER A 348 22.92 5.64 6.98
CA SER A 348 22.31 4.30 7.05
C SER A 348 21.85 3.99 8.47
N LEU A 349 20.62 3.49 8.62
CA LEU A 349 20.14 2.96 9.89
C LEU A 349 21.03 1.77 10.31
N LYS A 350 21.27 1.63 11.60
CA LYS A 350 21.80 0.36 12.13
C LYS A 350 20.73 -0.71 11.99
N THR A 351 21.12 -1.91 11.54
CA THR A 351 20.25 -3.09 11.54
C THR A 351 20.39 -3.83 12.87
N ASP A 352 20.04 -3.15 13.97
CA ASP A 352 20.16 -3.68 15.34
C ASP A 352 18.89 -4.41 15.81
N GLY A 353 17.71 -4.08 15.25
CA GLY A 353 16.42 -4.60 15.65
C GLY A 353 15.72 -3.82 16.76
N LEU A 354 16.07 -2.55 16.94
CA LEU A 354 15.42 -1.61 17.87
C LEU A 354 14.65 -0.53 17.08
N PHE A 355 13.34 -0.41 17.32
CA PHE A 355 12.50 0.59 16.66
C PHE A 355 12.62 1.97 17.34
N GLY A 356 13.84 2.48 17.45
CA GLY A 356 14.10 3.77 18.09
C GLY A 356 13.77 4.99 17.20
N PRO A 357 13.88 6.21 17.74
CA PRO A 357 13.43 7.44 17.06
C PRO A 357 13.95 7.64 15.64
N LYS A 358 15.19 7.21 15.34
CA LYS A 358 15.77 7.31 13.99
C LYS A 358 15.11 6.36 12.99
N THR A 359 14.73 5.15 13.42
CA THR A 359 13.99 4.20 12.58
C THR A 359 12.54 4.65 12.41
N LYS A 360 11.88 5.09 13.49
CA LYS A 360 10.51 5.64 13.50
C LYS A 360 10.37 6.87 12.58
N GLN A 361 11.31 7.82 12.65
CA GLN A 361 11.35 8.98 11.76
C GLN A 361 11.66 8.59 10.31
N SER A 362 12.65 7.72 10.08
CA SER A 362 13.00 7.26 8.72
C SER A 362 11.81 6.56 8.04
N PHE A 363 11.05 5.76 8.80
CA PHE A 363 9.83 5.11 8.35
C PHE A 363 8.73 6.13 7.99
N ARG A 364 8.42 7.07 8.89
CA ARG A 364 7.46 8.17 8.65
C ARG A 364 7.82 9.01 7.40
N ASN A 365 9.09 9.39 7.26
CA ASN A 365 9.57 10.16 6.11
C ASN A 365 9.40 9.39 4.79
N ASN A 366 9.75 8.09 4.76
CA ASN A 366 9.61 7.28 3.55
C ASN A 366 8.13 7.04 3.18
N VAL A 367 7.22 6.87 4.15
CA VAL A 367 5.78 6.76 3.87
C VAL A 367 5.23 8.06 3.28
N ALA A 368 5.66 9.23 3.80
CA ALA A 368 5.26 10.52 3.24
C ALA A 368 5.82 10.75 1.83
N GLU A 369 7.11 10.46 1.62
CA GLU A 369 7.77 10.70 0.33
C GLU A 369 7.34 9.72 -0.76
N LEU A 370 7.03 8.46 -0.44
CA LEU A 370 6.88 7.38 -1.43
C LEU A 370 5.50 6.71 -1.41
N GLY A 371 4.64 7.04 -0.46
CA GLY A 371 3.40 6.32 -0.18
C GLY A 371 3.65 4.98 0.51
N ALA A 372 2.62 4.44 1.18
CA ALA A 372 2.73 3.17 1.89
C ALA A 372 3.20 1.98 1.02
N PRO A 373 2.70 1.77 -0.23
CA PRO A 373 3.04 0.58 -1.02
C PRO A 373 4.54 0.45 -1.34
N ARG A 374 5.22 1.56 -1.65
CA ARG A 374 6.66 1.55 -1.94
C ARG A 374 7.50 1.27 -0.69
N VAL A 375 7.02 1.69 0.49
CA VAL A 375 7.62 1.30 1.76
C VAL A 375 7.40 -0.18 2.04
N GLU A 376 6.19 -0.70 1.91
CA GLU A 376 5.88 -2.13 2.11
C GLU A 376 6.71 -3.05 1.21
N ASN A 377 6.87 -2.70 -0.08
CA ASN A 377 7.76 -3.38 -1.02
C ASN A 377 9.22 -3.42 -0.53
N ALA A 378 9.70 -2.34 0.07
CA ALA A 378 11.02 -2.29 0.70
C ALA A 378 11.10 -3.11 1.99
N LEU A 379 10.06 -3.10 2.83
CA LEU A 379 9.97 -3.95 4.02
C LEU A 379 10.06 -5.43 3.64
N ALA A 380 9.39 -5.83 2.55
CA ALA A 380 9.42 -7.18 2.02
C ALA A 380 10.83 -7.59 1.57
N LEU A 381 11.50 -6.78 0.74
CA LEU A 381 12.90 -7.04 0.34
C LEU A 381 13.85 -7.05 1.56
N GLY A 382 13.71 -6.10 2.48
CA GLY A 382 14.52 -6.00 3.68
C GLY A 382 14.34 -7.20 4.62
N SER A 383 13.11 -7.69 4.76
CA SER A 383 12.78 -8.90 5.51
C SER A 383 13.37 -10.15 4.86
N PHE A 384 13.26 -10.27 3.53
CA PHE A 384 13.85 -11.37 2.76
C PHE A 384 15.38 -11.39 2.92
N GLN A 385 16.04 -10.24 2.75
CA GLN A 385 17.48 -10.10 3.00
C GLN A 385 17.86 -10.51 4.44
N ASN A 386 17.20 -9.95 5.46
CA ASN A 386 17.49 -10.22 6.86
C ASN A 386 17.28 -11.71 7.23
N LEU A 387 16.21 -12.34 6.73
CA LEU A 387 15.96 -13.77 6.92
C LEU A 387 16.99 -14.65 6.18
N LEU A 388 17.51 -14.22 5.03
CA LEU A 388 18.62 -14.89 4.35
C LEU A 388 19.96 -14.71 5.08
N ASP A 389 20.28 -13.52 5.56
CA ASP A 389 21.54 -13.21 6.27
C ASP A 389 21.63 -13.91 7.64
N ASN A 390 20.49 -14.28 8.24
CA ASN A 390 20.44 -15.17 9.41
C ASN A 390 21.03 -16.56 9.09
N LYS A 391 22.30 -16.75 9.48
CA LYS A 391 23.16 -17.88 9.10
C LYS A 391 22.62 -19.26 9.51
N ARG A 392 21.94 -19.95 8.59
CA ARG A 392 21.79 -21.43 8.49
C ARG A 392 21.32 -22.20 9.74
N GLY A 393 20.83 -21.53 10.78
CA GLY A 393 20.12 -22.18 11.89
C GLY A 393 18.71 -22.63 11.45
N PRO A 394 18.09 -23.60 12.16
CA PRO A 394 16.74 -24.06 11.83
C PRO A 394 15.71 -22.92 11.83
N ALA A 395 15.91 -21.88 12.66
CA ALA A 395 15.07 -20.69 12.73
C ALA A 395 15.02 -19.84 11.44
N ARG A 396 15.91 -20.05 10.47
CA ARG A 396 15.79 -19.41 9.14
C ARG A 396 14.63 -20.01 8.34
N GLY A 397 14.41 -21.32 8.44
CA GLY A 397 13.45 -22.03 7.58
C GLY A 397 13.95 -22.25 6.15
N THR A 398 13.08 -22.79 5.30
CA THR A 398 13.34 -23.04 3.87
C THR A 398 13.30 -21.75 3.05
N LEU A 399 13.88 -21.76 1.83
CA LEU A 399 13.78 -20.60 0.92
C LEU A 399 12.32 -20.24 0.60
N GLY A 400 11.42 -21.23 0.55
CA GLY A 400 10.00 -21.02 0.31
C GLY A 400 9.28 -20.35 1.49
N GLU A 401 9.58 -20.76 2.72
CA GLU A 401 9.09 -20.08 3.93
C GLU A 401 9.63 -18.64 4.02
N VAL A 402 10.93 -18.44 3.76
CA VAL A 402 11.56 -17.11 3.78
C VAL A 402 10.94 -16.18 2.73
N ALA A 403 10.67 -16.68 1.52
CA ALA A 403 10.00 -15.91 0.48
C ALA A 403 8.52 -15.65 0.80
N HIS A 404 7.78 -16.64 1.31
CA HIS A 404 6.40 -16.48 1.73
C HIS A 404 6.29 -15.44 2.86
N ASP A 405 7.03 -15.58 3.96
CA ASP A 405 6.97 -14.65 5.09
C ASP A 405 7.40 -13.22 4.74
N SER A 406 8.15 -13.04 3.64
CA SER A 406 8.58 -11.72 3.16
C SER A 406 7.61 -11.09 2.16
N PHE A 407 7.03 -11.87 1.25
CA PHE A 407 6.32 -11.36 0.07
C PHE A 407 4.80 -11.67 0.03
N SER A 408 4.30 -12.64 0.79
CA SER A 408 2.88 -13.04 0.75
C SER A 408 1.92 -11.89 1.05
N GLY A 409 2.20 -11.12 2.11
CA GLY A 409 1.44 -9.93 2.52
C GLY A 409 1.48 -8.73 1.54
N LEU A 410 2.05 -8.90 0.34
CA LEU A 410 1.90 -7.98 -0.78
C LEU A 410 0.77 -8.38 -1.75
N PHE A 411 0.18 -9.57 -1.59
CA PHE A 411 -0.83 -10.14 -2.48
C PHE A 411 -2.11 -10.52 -1.73
N GLN A 412 -3.28 -10.31 -2.35
CA GLN A 412 -4.57 -10.66 -1.76
C GLN A 412 -4.92 -12.15 -1.89
N ASN A 413 -4.10 -13.00 -1.26
CA ASN A 413 -4.51 -14.27 -0.67
C ASN A 413 -3.31 -14.86 0.08
N ASP A 414 -3.21 -14.59 1.39
CA ASP A 414 -2.21 -15.22 2.26
C ASP A 414 -2.63 -16.67 2.60
N SER A 415 -2.80 -17.49 1.56
CA SER A 415 -3.07 -18.92 1.68
C SER A 415 -1.94 -19.56 2.50
N PRO A 416 -2.25 -20.34 3.56
CA PRO A 416 -1.25 -20.81 4.51
C PRO A 416 -0.21 -21.69 3.82
N TYR A 417 1.00 -21.14 3.63
CA TYR A 417 2.05 -21.82 2.87
C TYR A 417 2.57 -23.03 3.65
N LYS A 418 2.34 -24.21 3.10
CA LYS A 418 2.98 -25.45 3.54
C LYS A 418 4.05 -25.82 2.51
N PRO A 419 5.31 -26.09 2.89
CA PRO A 419 6.36 -26.51 1.95
C PRO A 419 6.03 -27.77 1.13
N ALA A 420 5.10 -28.59 1.61
CA ALA A 420 4.58 -29.77 0.92
C ALA A 420 3.54 -29.45 -0.16
N ASP A 421 2.80 -28.34 -0.03
CA ASP A 421 1.77 -27.92 -0.97
C ASP A 421 2.45 -27.31 -2.20
N LYS A 422 2.43 -28.04 -3.32
CA LYS A 422 3.16 -27.68 -4.56
C LYS A 422 2.45 -26.61 -5.39
N SER A 423 1.74 -25.71 -4.71
CA SER A 423 0.92 -24.68 -5.32
C SER A 423 1.79 -23.58 -5.95
N PRO A 424 1.42 -23.06 -7.12
CA PRO A 424 2.10 -21.89 -7.70
C PRO A 424 1.84 -20.66 -6.83
N THR A 425 2.86 -19.81 -6.66
CA THR A 425 2.76 -18.54 -5.94
C THR A 425 3.37 -17.41 -6.78
N ALA A 426 2.81 -16.20 -6.68
CA ALA A 426 3.28 -15.05 -7.46
C ALA A 426 4.74 -14.69 -7.13
N TRP A 427 5.07 -14.61 -5.83
CA TRP A 427 6.45 -14.43 -5.38
C TRP A 427 7.38 -15.59 -5.76
N GLY A 428 6.85 -16.82 -5.83
CA GLY A 428 7.60 -18.00 -6.27
C GLY A 428 8.01 -17.94 -7.74
N LEU A 429 7.17 -17.37 -8.61
CA LEU A 429 7.53 -17.12 -10.00
C LEU A 429 8.68 -16.12 -10.09
N VAL A 430 8.55 -14.95 -9.42
CA VAL A 430 9.62 -13.93 -9.41
C VAL A 430 10.93 -14.48 -8.87
N VAL A 431 10.92 -15.23 -7.77
CA VAL A 431 12.13 -15.86 -7.22
C VAL A 431 12.75 -16.86 -8.21
N GLN A 432 11.95 -17.65 -8.93
CA GLN A 432 12.45 -18.54 -9.99
C GLN A 432 13.04 -17.75 -11.18
N ASP A 433 12.39 -16.67 -11.61
CA ASP A 433 12.88 -15.81 -12.69
C ASP A 433 14.16 -15.06 -12.33
N THR A 434 14.26 -14.49 -11.12
CA THR A 434 15.51 -13.88 -10.64
C THR A 434 16.64 -14.91 -10.56
N ILE A 435 16.37 -16.14 -10.12
CA ILE A 435 17.37 -17.23 -10.14
C ILE A 435 17.80 -17.56 -11.58
N ASN A 436 16.86 -17.57 -12.53
CA ASN A 436 17.13 -17.81 -13.94
C ASN A 436 17.97 -16.69 -14.57
N ASP A 437 17.61 -15.43 -14.35
CA ASP A 437 18.33 -14.26 -14.82
C ASP A 437 19.73 -14.17 -14.26
N VAL A 438 19.87 -14.27 -12.93
CA VAL A 438 21.16 -14.20 -12.24
C VAL A 438 22.02 -15.40 -12.65
N GLY A 439 21.45 -16.59 -12.79
CA GLY A 439 22.16 -17.78 -13.27
C GLY A 439 22.67 -17.63 -14.70
N ALA A 440 21.83 -17.16 -15.62
CA ALA A 440 22.20 -16.91 -17.01
C ALA A 440 23.25 -15.78 -17.16
N LYS A 441 23.17 -14.73 -16.33
CA LYS A 441 24.15 -13.63 -16.27
C LYS A 441 25.50 -14.09 -15.67
N THR A 442 25.48 -14.95 -14.65
CA THR A 442 26.68 -15.35 -13.89
C THR A 442 27.46 -16.49 -14.53
N PHE A 443 26.77 -17.47 -15.15
CA PHE A 443 27.42 -18.66 -15.74
C PHE A 443 27.27 -18.75 -17.27
N GLY A 444 26.45 -17.90 -17.88
CA GLY A 444 26.12 -17.96 -19.32
C GLY A 444 25.01 -18.96 -19.63
N LYS A 445 24.22 -18.65 -20.67
CA LYS A 445 23.00 -19.38 -21.09
C LYS A 445 23.22 -20.87 -21.43
N GLY A 446 24.45 -21.31 -21.68
CA GLY A 446 24.79 -22.70 -21.97
C GLY A 446 25.21 -23.54 -20.76
N ALA A 447 25.67 -22.92 -19.67
CA ALA A 447 26.15 -23.62 -18.47
C ALA A 447 25.16 -23.57 -17.29
N PHE A 448 24.35 -22.50 -17.20
CA PHE A 448 23.20 -22.50 -16.31
C PHE A 448 22.00 -23.13 -17.01
N LYS A 449 21.45 -24.23 -16.46
CA LYS A 449 20.17 -24.79 -16.89
C LYS A 449 19.03 -24.09 -16.16
N PRO A 450 18.13 -23.37 -16.85
CA PRO A 450 17.01 -22.69 -16.22
C PRO A 450 16.10 -23.63 -15.42
N LEU A 451 15.55 -23.09 -14.34
CA LEU A 451 14.36 -23.63 -13.67
C LEU A 451 13.15 -23.51 -14.59
N LYS A 452 12.17 -24.39 -14.40
CA LYS A 452 10.81 -24.15 -14.89
C LYS A 452 10.19 -23.10 -13.97
N ASN A 453 9.57 -22.07 -14.56
CA ASN A 453 8.74 -21.13 -13.83
C ASN A 453 7.40 -21.83 -13.58
N ASP A 454 7.19 -22.30 -12.36
CA ASP A 454 5.97 -22.97 -11.89
C ASP A 454 5.49 -22.49 -10.52
N GLY A 455 6.11 -21.43 -9.99
CA GLY A 455 5.68 -20.74 -8.78
C GLY A 455 5.97 -21.49 -7.48
N TRP A 456 6.59 -22.68 -7.54
CA TRP A 456 6.86 -23.51 -6.38
C TRP A 456 8.34 -23.44 -5.95
N ILE A 457 8.59 -22.87 -4.77
CA ILE A 457 9.93 -22.77 -4.18
C ILE A 457 10.30 -24.09 -3.46
N GLY A 458 10.29 -25.19 -4.22
CA GLY A 458 10.72 -26.51 -3.74
C GLY A 458 12.26 -26.68 -3.68
N PRO A 459 12.75 -27.88 -3.32
CA PRO A 459 14.18 -28.17 -3.18
C PRO A 459 15.03 -27.91 -4.44
N LYS A 460 14.43 -27.98 -5.64
CA LYS A 460 15.09 -27.62 -6.91
C LYS A 460 15.39 -26.12 -6.98
N THR A 461 14.41 -25.30 -6.62
CA THR A 461 14.52 -23.83 -6.57
C THR A 461 15.55 -23.41 -5.52
N ALA A 462 15.51 -24.01 -4.32
CA ALA A 462 16.51 -23.78 -3.28
C ALA A 462 17.94 -24.21 -3.69
N GLY A 463 18.09 -25.38 -4.33
CA GLY A 463 19.39 -25.88 -4.82
C GLY A 463 19.95 -25.13 -6.03
N ALA A 464 19.12 -24.35 -6.74
CA ALA A 464 19.55 -23.40 -7.76
C ALA A 464 19.89 -22.03 -7.15
N PHE A 465 19.08 -21.56 -6.18
CA PHE A 465 19.35 -20.36 -5.40
C PHE A 465 20.74 -20.40 -4.75
N ASP A 466 21.08 -21.46 -4.00
CA ASP A 466 22.39 -21.57 -3.34
C ASP A 466 23.58 -21.55 -4.33
N LYS A 467 23.36 -21.94 -5.60
CA LYS A 467 24.37 -21.89 -6.66
C LYS A 467 24.55 -20.50 -7.26
N VAL A 468 23.47 -19.73 -7.45
CA VAL A 468 23.54 -18.36 -8.01
C VAL A 468 23.86 -17.32 -6.93
N PHE A 469 23.36 -17.51 -5.72
CA PHE A 469 23.52 -16.56 -4.62
C PHE A 469 24.97 -16.47 -4.12
N LYS A 470 25.69 -17.60 -4.08
CA LYS A 470 27.09 -17.65 -3.61
C LYS A 470 28.06 -16.76 -4.45
N PRO A 471 28.09 -16.80 -5.79
CA PRO A 471 28.93 -15.92 -6.60
C PRO A 471 28.39 -14.49 -6.74
N THR A 472 27.06 -14.28 -6.78
CA THR A 472 26.46 -12.95 -6.99
C THR A 472 26.43 -12.11 -5.70
N GLY A 473 26.35 -12.75 -4.54
CA GLY A 473 26.22 -12.09 -3.24
C GLY A 473 24.86 -11.42 -3.01
N MET A 474 24.62 -10.98 -1.77
CA MET A 474 23.33 -10.42 -1.35
C MET A 474 22.91 -9.23 -2.21
N GLY A 475 23.73 -8.17 -2.29
CA GLY A 475 23.35 -6.94 -3.00
C GLY A 475 23.04 -7.13 -4.50
N GLY A 476 23.79 -8.00 -5.19
CA GLY A 476 23.56 -8.31 -6.60
C GLY A 476 22.29 -9.13 -6.83
N PHE A 477 21.98 -10.07 -5.91
CA PHE A 477 20.73 -10.81 -5.95
C PHE A 477 19.54 -9.93 -5.59
N MET A 478 19.62 -9.14 -4.51
CA MET A 478 18.53 -8.27 -4.06
C MET A 478 18.17 -7.19 -5.09
N LYS A 479 19.16 -6.62 -5.80
CA LYS A 479 18.87 -5.74 -6.94
C LYS A 479 18.12 -6.47 -8.05
N SER A 480 18.61 -7.65 -8.47
CA SER A 480 17.94 -8.45 -9.50
C SER A 480 16.53 -8.90 -9.08
N LEU A 481 16.30 -9.12 -7.79
CA LEU A 481 15.00 -9.47 -7.21
C LEU A 481 14.04 -8.27 -7.23
N SER A 482 14.52 -7.10 -6.80
CA SER A 482 13.76 -5.83 -6.87
C SER A 482 13.31 -5.52 -8.29
N ASN A 483 14.24 -5.59 -9.25
CA ASN A 483 13.97 -5.28 -10.66
C ASN A 483 12.95 -6.25 -11.28
N ASN A 484 12.93 -7.53 -10.86
CA ASN A 484 12.00 -8.54 -11.36
C ASN A 484 10.64 -8.54 -10.62
N PHE A 485 10.57 -8.03 -9.38
CA PHE A 485 9.29 -7.66 -8.77
C PHE A 485 8.71 -6.38 -9.36
N GLY A 486 9.58 -5.45 -9.81
CA GLY A 486 9.20 -4.13 -10.31
C GLY A 486 9.09 -3.10 -9.19
N PHE A 487 9.87 -3.22 -8.11
CA PHE A 487 9.84 -2.26 -6.99
C PHE A 487 10.74 -1.04 -7.25
N PHE A 488 11.94 -1.28 -7.79
CA PHE A 488 13.00 -0.32 -8.13
C PHE A 488 13.79 -0.84 -9.34
#